data_AF-A0A9D8H0H3-F1
#
_entry.id   AF-A0A9D8H0H3-F1
#
_cell.length_a   1.000
_cell.length_b   1.000
_cell.length_c   1.000
_cell.angle_alpha   90.00
_cell.angle_beta   90.00
_cell.angle_gamma   90.00
#
_symmetry.space_group_name_H-M   'P 1'
#
loop_
_entity.id
_entity.type
_entity.pdbx_description
1 polymer ?
#
loop_
_entity_poly.entity_id
_entity_poly.type
_entity_poly.pdbx_seq_one_letter_code
_entity_poly.pdbx_strand_id
1 'polypeptide(L)'
;VYDELDDKEKAAFRKAYNASYHPCREILEEIYDDVASGNEVRSVIQATRRHGTYPMGKIDSTDMWVVGEKVRANTERNYAPLNPETAGVYMACMMAQVDLLKDRGHPYSEIANESIIEAVDSLNPYMDYKGVSYMVDNCSTTARLGARKWAARFDYILKQQAFPTIDDKAGKGQTPFDKFLSSNIHEVLKICAELRPSVDIAVVPTRRG
;
A
#
# COMPACT_ATOMS: atom_id res chain seq x y z
N VAL A 1 -9.69 -13.37 -1.87
CA VAL A 1 -9.74 -12.17 -2.74
C VAL A 1 -9.81 -12.53 -4.22
N TYR A 2 -8.72 -12.88 -4.92
CA TYR A 2 -8.77 -13.07 -6.39
C TYR A 2 -9.76 -14.18 -6.81
N ASP A 3 -9.81 -15.29 -6.08
CA ASP A 3 -10.68 -16.42 -6.42
C ASP A 3 -12.18 -16.13 -6.21
N GLU A 4 -12.52 -15.15 -5.37
CA GLU A 4 -13.90 -14.72 -5.07
C GLU A 4 -14.52 -13.86 -6.19
N LEU A 5 -13.70 -13.37 -7.11
CA LEU A 5 -14.13 -12.54 -8.24
C LEU A 5 -14.76 -13.38 -9.37
N ASP A 6 -15.72 -12.81 -10.08
CA ASP A 6 -16.26 -13.41 -11.31
C ASP A 6 -15.25 -13.33 -12.48
N ASP A 7 -15.55 -13.97 -13.62
CA ASP A 7 -14.61 -14.02 -14.75
C ASP A 7 -14.25 -12.64 -15.33
N LYS A 8 -15.22 -11.72 -15.34
CA LYS A 8 -15.02 -10.34 -15.85
C LYS A 8 -14.18 -9.54 -14.85
N GLU A 9 -14.47 -9.67 -13.57
CA GLU A 9 -13.73 -9.04 -12.48
C GLU A 9 -12.29 -9.58 -12.39
N LYS A 10 -12.09 -10.89 -12.56
CA LYS A 10 -10.76 -11.52 -12.64
C LYS A 10 -9.95 -10.96 -13.80
N ALA A 11 -10.56 -10.75 -14.96
CA ALA A 11 -9.89 -10.13 -16.10
C ALA A 11 -9.46 -8.68 -15.80
N ALA A 12 -10.32 -7.89 -15.17
CA ALA A 12 -10.02 -6.52 -14.74
C ALA A 12 -8.88 -6.49 -13.69
N PHE A 13 -8.94 -7.36 -12.68
CA PHE A 13 -7.89 -7.54 -11.68
C PHE A 13 -6.54 -7.84 -12.35
N ARG A 14 -6.50 -8.85 -13.22
CA ARG A 14 -5.24 -9.27 -13.89
C ARG A 14 -4.65 -8.14 -14.71
N LYS A 15 -5.49 -7.40 -15.43
CA LYS A 15 -5.06 -6.25 -16.23
C LYS A 15 -4.42 -5.18 -15.36
N ALA A 16 -5.13 -4.76 -14.30
CA ALA A 16 -4.64 -3.76 -13.36
C ALA A 16 -3.35 -4.21 -12.65
N TYR A 17 -3.28 -5.48 -12.25
CA TYR A 17 -2.10 -6.05 -11.61
C TYR A 17 -0.88 -5.98 -12.53
N ASN A 18 -1.02 -6.49 -13.76
CA ASN A 18 0.08 -6.57 -14.72
C ASN A 18 0.58 -5.19 -15.15
N ALA A 19 -0.31 -4.22 -15.32
CA ALA A 19 0.06 -2.86 -15.67
C ALA A 19 0.77 -2.13 -14.53
N SER A 20 0.49 -2.47 -13.27
CA SER A 20 0.99 -1.74 -12.10
C SER A 20 2.26 -2.33 -11.49
N TYR A 21 2.52 -3.63 -11.67
CA TYR A 21 3.62 -4.33 -10.99
C TYR A 21 4.99 -3.67 -11.23
N HIS A 22 5.39 -3.48 -12.49
CA HIS A 22 6.70 -2.91 -12.81
C HIS A 22 6.83 -1.43 -12.43
N PRO A 23 5.83 -0.56 -12.71
CA PRO A 23 5.83 0.81 -12.17
C PRO A 23 5.99 0.88 -10.65
N CYS A 24 5.26 0.05 -9.89
CA CYS A 24 5.44 -0.01 -8.44
C CYS A 24 6.83 -0.51 -8.06
N ARG A 25 7.32 -1.56 -8.71
CA ARG A 25 8.65 -2.14 -8.45
C ARG A 25 9.77 -1.14 -8.66
N GLU A 26 9.69 -0.31 -9.70
CA GLU A 26 10.70 0.72 -10.00
C GLU A 26 10.88 1.70 -8.82
N ILE A 27 9.79 2.24 -8.29
CA ILE A 27 9.85 3.16 -7.14
C ILE A 27 10.32 2.44 -5.88
N LEU A 28 9.91 1.18 -5.67
CA LEU A 28 10.33 0.39 -4.51
C LEU A 28 11.84 0.10 -4.54
N GLU A 29 12.41 -0.22 -5.70
CA GLU A 29 13.87 -0.40 -5.86
C GLU A 29 14.62 0.89 -5.53
N GLU A 30 14.16 2.04 -6.04
CA GLU A 30 14.74 3.35 -5.74
C GLU A 30 14.72 3.63 -4.23
N ILE A 31 13.58 3.41 -3.57
CA ILE A 31 13.43 3.58 -2.12
C ILE A 31 14.40 2.68 -1.37
N TYR A 32 14.47 1.40 -1.74
CA TYR A 32 15.33 0.44 -1.05
C TYR A 32 16.80 0.81 -1.17
N ASP A 33 17.28 1.16 -2.37
CA ASP A 33 18.66 1.58 -2.59
C ASP A 33 19.01 2.87 -1.84
N ASP A 34 18.09 3.84 -1.77
CA ASP A 34 18.25 5.07 -0.97
C ASP A 34 18.30 4.80 0.54
N VAL A 35 17.53 3.82 1.02
CA VAL A 35 17.58 3.40 2.44
C VAL A 35 18.88 2.65 2.73
N ALA A 36 19.22 1.65 1.92
CA ALA A 36 20.40 0.79 2.11
C ALA A 36 21.72 1.58 1.99
N SER A 37 21.78 2.60 1.14
CA SER A 37 22.93 3.50 1.01
C SER A 37 23.03 4.52 2.16
N GLY A 38 21.99 4.67 2.98
CA GLY A 38 21.91 5.66 4.06
C GLY A 38 21.51 7.06 3.62
N ASN A 39 21.21 7.28 2.33
CA ASN A 39 20.71 8.55 1.81
C ASN A 39 19.38 8.93 2.47
N GLU A 40 18.45 7.98 2.58
CA GLU A 40 17.14 8.23 3.16
C GLU A 40 17.26 8.62 4.65
N VAL A 41 18.08 7.89 5.40
CA VAL A 41 18.38 8.18 6.81
C VAL A 41 18.96 9.59 6.96
N ARG A 42 19.92 9.96 6.11
CA ARG A 42 20.51 11.30 6.10
C ARG A 42 19.45 12.37 5.80
N SER A 43 18.57 12.12 4.85
CA SER A 43 17.51 13.05 4.46
C SER A 43 16.52 13.29 5.61
N VAL A 44 16.15 12.25 6.36
CA VAL A 44 15.28 12.32 7.54
C VAL A 44 15.93 13.16 8.64
N ILE A 45 17.20 12.90 8.97
CA ILE A 45 17.95 13.69 9.97
C ILE A 45 17.94 15.18 9.61
N GLN A 46 18.19 15.51 8.34
CA GLN A 46 18.18 16.89 7.88
C GLN A 46 16.78 17.51 7.91
N ALA A 47 15.74 16.75 7.54
CA ALA A 47 14.35 17.20 7.61
C ALA A 47 13.92 17.50 9.05
N THR A 48 14.28 16.64 10.01
CA THR A 48 13.96 16.84 11.43
C THR A 48 14.60 18.12 11.98
N ARG A 49 15.84 18.45 11.58
CA ARG A 49 16.48 19.73 11.95
C ARG A 49 15.71 20.95 11.47
N ARG A 50 14.96 20.82 10.38
CA ARG A 50 14.13 21.90 9.82
C ARG A 50 12.76 22.01 10.50
N HIS A 51 12.32 21.05 11.31
CA HIS A 51 10.96 21.05 11.87
C HIS A 51 10.62 22.24 12.77
N GLY A 52 11.62 22.82 13.45
CA GLY A 52 11.41 24.03 14.24
C GLY A 52 10.99 25.25 13.39
N THR A 53 11.32 25.24 12.10
CA THR A 53 10.98 26.31 11.15
C THR A 53 9.87 25.88 10.18
N TYR A 54 9.90 24.62 9.73
CA TYR A 54 9.00 24.03 8.74
C TYR A 54 8.38 22.75 9.31
N PRO A 55 7.32 22.85 10.13
CA PRO A 55 6.60 21.68 10.62
C PRO A 55 5.87 20.97 9.46
N MET A 56 5.61 19.67 9.62
CA MET A 56 4.83 18.90 8.64
C MET A 56 3.39 19.41 8.58
N GLY A 57 2.91 19.72 7.37
CA GLY A 57 1.52 20.09 7.13
C GLY A 57 0.55 18.91 7.14
N LYS A 58 -0.75 19.23 7.07
CA LYS A 58 -1.83 18.26 6.88
C LYS A 58 -1.80 17.66 5.48
N ILE A 59 -2.24 16.41 5.36
CA ILE A 59 -2.25 15.64 4.09
C ILE A 59 -3.65 15.17 3.68
N ASP A 60 -4.66 15.51 4.47
CA ASP A 60 -6.05 15.07 4.35
C ASP A 60 -7.05 16.21 4.07
N SER A 61 -6.56 17.38 3.66
CA SER A 61 -7.41 18.54 3.37
C SER A 61 -7.78 18.71 1.89
N THR A 62 -7.35 17.78 1.02
CA THR A 62 -7.67 17.81 -0.42
C THR A 62 -8.98 17.10 -0.72
N ASP A 63 -9.51 17.33 -1.93
CA ASP A 63 -10.87 16.95 -2.34
C ASP A 63 -11.27 15.51 -1.99
N MET A 64 -10.41 14.53 -2.28
CA MET A 64 -10.74 13.12 -2.02
C MET A 64 -10.95 12.82 -0.53
N TRP A 65 -10.23 13.51 0.36
CA TRP A 65 -10.31 13.28 1.79
C TRP A 65 -11.51 13.99 2.42
N VAL A 66 -11.85 15.17 1.90
CA VAL A 66 -13.10 15.88 2.24
C VAL A 66 -14.33 15.07 1.80
N VAL A 67 -14.27 14.42 0.63
CA VAL A 67 -15.30 13.45 0.22
C VAL A 67 -15.32 12.24 1.17
N GLY A 68 -14.15 11.72 1.55
CA GLY A 68 -14.04 10.61 2.49
C GLY A 68 -14.68 10.89 3.87
N GLU A 69 -14.60 12.12 4.37
CA GLU A 69 -15.31 12.51 5.60
C GLU A 69 -16.82 12.38 5.46
N LYS A 70 -17.39 12.84 4.34
CA LYS A 70 -18.82 12.73 4.05
C LYS A 70 -19.25 11.27 3.91
N VAL A 71 -18.44 10.43 3.26
CA VAL A 71 -18.69 8.99 3.14
C VAL A 71 -18.69 8.33 4.53
N ARG A 72 -17.72 8.64 5.39
CA ARG A 72 -17.66 8.07 6.75
C ARG A 72 -18.78 8.55 7.65
N ALA A 73 -19.24 9.80 7.50
CA ALA A 73 -20.35 10.34 8.27
C ALA A 73 -21.71 9.71 7.90
N ASN A 74 -21.84 9.13 6.71
CA ASN A 74 -23.06 8.44 6.30
C ASN A 74 -23.19 7.09 7.01
N THR A 75 -24.21 6.93 7.85
CA THR A 75 -24.51 5.67 8.56
C THR A 75 -25.04 4.58 7.64
N GLU A 76 -25.56 4.94 6.47
CA GLU A 76 -25.97 4.01 5.40
C GLU A 76 -24.84 3.78 4.39
N ARG A 77 -23.59 4.18 4.71
CA ARG A 77 -22.47 3.95 3.81
C ARG A 77 -22.36 2.47 3.49
N ASN A 78 -22.43 2.16 2.20
CA ASN A 78 -22.10 0.83 1.74
C ASN A 78 -20.58 0.70 1.74
N TYR A 79 -20.03 -0.32 2.39
CA TYR A 79 -18.70 -0.79 2.03
C TYR A 79 -18.85 -1.31 0.61
N ALA A 80 -18.50 -0.48 -0.38
CA ALA A 80 -18.69 -0.80 -1.78
C ALA A 80 -18.14 -2.20 -2.08
N PRO A 81 -18.80 -2.98 -2.96
CA PRO A 81 -18.26 -4.28 -3.37
C PRO A 81 -16.83 -4.10 -3.89
N LEU A 82 -16.00 -5.11 -3.62
CA LEU A 82 -14.59 -5.14 -3.98
C LEU A 82 -14.38 -4.65 -5.43
N ASN A 83 -13.71 -3.51 -5.61
CA ASN A 83 -13.36 -3.05 -6.95
C ASN A 83 -12.16 -3.86 -7.47
N PRO A 84 -12.31 -4.63 -8.57
CA PRO A 84 -11.26 -5.53 -9.04
C PRO A 84 -10.01 -4.80 -9.54
N GLU A 85 -10.15 -3.61 -10.13
CA GLU A 85 -9.01 -2.82 -10.61
C GLU A 85 -8.21 -2.28 -9.42
N THR A 86 -8.87 -1.68 -8.43
CA THR A 86 -8.23 -1.23 -7.18
C THR A 86 -7.50 -2.37 -6.49
N ALA A 87 -8.14 -3.55 -6.39
CA ALA A 87 -7.53 -4.73 -5.81
C ALA A 87 -6.30 -5.19 -6.61
N GLY A 88 -6.37 -5.16 -7.94
CA GLY A 88 -5.25 -5.49 -8.82
C GLY A 88 -4.05 -4.55 -8.64
N VAL A 89 -4.27 -3.23 -8.61
CA VAL A 89 -3.21 -2.23 -8.37
C VAL A 89 -2.58 -2.42 -6.99
N TYR A 90 -3.41 -2.55 -5.95
CA TYR A 90 -2.93 -2.70 -4.56
C TYR A 90 -2.09 -3.97 -4.39
N MET A 91 -2.58 -5.11 -4.90
CA MET A 91 -1.88 -6.39 -4.81
C MET A 91 -0.61 -6.42 -5.67
N ALA A 92 -0.57 -5.71 -6.80
CA ALA A 92 0.64 -5.58 -7.60
C ALA A 92 1.77 -4.85 -6.86
N CYS A 93 1.44 -3.75 -6.19
CA CYS A 93 2.41 -3.01 -5.37
C CYS A 93 2.91 -3.88 -4.19
N MET A 94 1.97 -4.53 -3.48
CA MET A 94 2.29 -5.44 -2.38
C MET A 94 3.25 -6.56 -2.82
N MET A 95 2.97 -7.21 -3.94
CA MET A 95 3.80 -8.30 -4.45
C MET A 95 5.14 -7.80 -5.00
N ALA A 96 5.19 -6.62 -5.61
CA ALA A 96 6.45 -6.00 -6.03
C ALA A 96 7.38 -5.77 -4.83
N GLN A 97 6.84 -5.36 -3.68
CA GLN A 97 7.60 -5.20 -2.43
C GLN A 97 8.04 -6.55 -1.84
N VAL A 98 7.14 -7.55 -1.82
CA VAL A 98 7.47 -8.93 -1.40
C VAL A 98 8.64 -9.48 -2.19
N ASP A 99 8.57 -9.39 -3.52
CA ASP A 99 9.62 -9.89 -4.40
C ASP A 99 10.91 -9.09 -4.19
N LEU A 100 10.83 -7.80 -3.86
CA LEU A 100 12.02 -6.95 -3.67
C LEU A 100 12.79 -7.41 -2.45
N LEU A 101 12.11 -7.49 -1.31
CA LEU A 101 12.73 -7.91 -0.08
C LEU A 101 13.26 -9.36 -0.19
N LYS A 102 12.55 -10.23 -0.94
CA LYS A 102 13.02 -11.58 -1.25
C LYS A 102 14.31 -11.57 -2.08
N ASP A 103 14.36 -10.79 -3.15
CA ASP A 103 15.56 -10.65 -4.01
C ASP A 103 16.75 -10.06 -3.26
N ARG A 104 16.48 -9.21 -2.25
CA ARG A 104 17.49 -8.63 -1.35
C ARG A 104 17.84 -9.52 -0.15
N GLY A 105 17.28 -10.72 -0.06
CA GLY A 105 17.68 -11.75 0.91
C GLY A 105 17.07 -11.60 2.31
N HIS A 106 15.97 -10.86 2.46
CA HIS A 106 15.27 -10.74 3.74
C HIS A 106 14.59 -12.07 4.13
N PRO A 107 14.50 -12.39 5.44
CA PRO A 107 13.77 -13.56 5.92
C PRO A 107 12.26 -13.44 5.67
N TYR A 108 11.61 -14.57 5.39
CA TYR A 108 10.18 -14.61 5.07
C TYR A 108 9.26 -14.02 6.13
N SER A 109 9.61 -14.16 7.42
CA SER A 109 8.85 -13.55 8.51
C SER A 109 8.87 -12.02 8.43
N GLU A 110 10.01 -11.41 8.08
CA GLU A 110 10.12 -9.96 7.90
C GLU A 110 9.33 -9.53 6.65
N ILE A 111 9.50 -10.23 5.53
CA ILE A 111 8.78 -9.94 4.28
C ILE A 111 7.27 -9.96 4.50
N ALA A 112 6.76 -11.01 5.14
CA ALA A 112 5.32 -11.17 5.39
C ALA A 112 4.79 -10.11 6.36
N ASN A 113 5.54 -9.78 7.42
CA ASN A 113 5.10 -8.77 8.38
C ASN A 113 5.08 -7.37 7.76
N GLU A 114 6.19 -6.95 7.15
CA GLU A 114 6.38 -5.59 6.61
C GLU A 114 5.50 -5.32 5.39
N SER A 115 5.32 -6.31 4.51
CA SER A 115 4.67 -6.08 3.21
C SER A 115 3.17 -6.40 3.22
N ILE A 116 2.70 -7.16 4.21
CA ILE A 116 1.34 -7.73 4.20
C ILE A 116 0.65 -7.56 5.55
N ILE A 117 1.15 -8.22 6.61
CA ILE A 117 0.46 -8.32 7.90
C ILE A 117 0.27 -6.92 8.53
N GLU A 118 1.33 -6.11 8.62
CA GLU A 118 1.24 -4.79 9.22
C GLU A 118 0.25 -3.88 8.48
N ALA A 119 0.25 -3.94 7.15
CA ALA A 119 -0.70 -3.19 6.34
C ALA A 119 -2.15 -3.58 6.67
N VAL A 120 -2.49 -4.89 6.66
CA VAL A 120 -3.89 -5.33 6.80
C VAL A 120 -4.40 -5.40 8.24
N ASP A 121 -3.53 -5.71 9.21
CA ASP A 121 -3.95 -5.93 10.60
C ASP A 121 -3.73 -4.70 11.49
N SER A 122 -2.86 -3.77 11.07
CA SER A 122 -2.50 -2.60 11.88
C SER A 122 -2.87 -1.28 11.20
N LEU A 123 -2.34 -1.02 10.00
CA LEU A 123 -2.37 0.33 9.42
C LEU A 123 -3.67 0.64 8.68
N ASN A 124 -4.14 -0.26 7.81
CA ASN A 124 -5.38 -0.06 7.05
C ASN A 124 -6.61 0.17 7.94
N PRO A 125 -6.78 -0.50 9.10
CA PRO A 125 -7.86 -0.18 10.04
C PRO A 125 -7.89 1.29 10.50
N TYR A 126 -6.72 1.92 10.67
CA TYR A 126 -6.65 3.35 11.01
C TYR A 126 -7.08 4.23 9.83
N MET A 127 -6.71 3.86 8.61
CA MET A 127 -7.12 4.57 7.39
C MET A 127 -8.62 4.46 7.15
N ASP A 128 -9.21 3.28 7.33
CA ASP A 128 -10.66 3.08 7.22
C ASP A 128 -11.42 3.92 8.25
N TYR A 129 -10.93 3.92 9.50
CA TYR A 129 -11.58 4.63 10.60
C TYR A 129 -11.64 6.16 10.39
N LYS A 130 -10.54 6.81 9.96
CA LYS A 130 -10.49 8.28 9.89
C LYS A 130 -9.63 8.86 8.75
N GLY A 131 -9.35 8.07 7.71
CA GLY A 131 -8.62 8.51 6.52
C GLY A 131 -7.10 8.49 6.66
N VAL A 132 -6.40 8.88 5.60
CA VAL A 132 -4.94 8.68 5.48
C VAL A 132 -4.12 9.39 6.55
N SER A 133 -4.52 10.60 6.97
CA SER A 133 -3.80 11.34 8.02
C SER A 133 -3.83 10.56 9.33
N TYR A 134 -4.94 9.90 9.66
CA TYR A 134 -5.05 9.13 10.88
C TYR A 134 -4.17 7.89 10.86
N MET A 135 -3.97 7.25 9.71
CA MET A 135 -2.97 6.19 9.59
C MET A 135 -1.56 6.77 9.66
N VAL A 136 -1.21 7.70 8.76
CA VAL A 136 0.17 8.19 8.59
C VAL A 136 0.67 8.96 9.81
N ASP A 137 -0.11 9.89 10.34
CA ASP A 137 0.34 10.79 11.40
C ASP A 137 0.31 10.18 12.81
N ASN A 138 -0.23 8.97 12.97
CA ASN A 138 -0.04 8.15 14.17
C ASN A 138 1.23 7.29 14.12
N CYS A 139 1.93 7.24 12.98
CA CYS A 139 3.24 6.59 12.86
C CYS A 139 4.39 7.53 13.30
N SER A 140 5.61 6.98 13.34
CA SER A 140 6.82 7.72 13.72
C SER A 140 7.11 8.92 12.79
N THR A 141 7.96 9.85 13.25
CA THR A 141 8.39 11.00 12.42
C THR A 141 9.07 10.56 11.13
N THR A 142 9.87 9.48 11.17
CA THR A 142 10.50 8.88 9.99
C THR A 142 9.47 8.38 8.98
N ALA A 143 8.45 7.62 9.43
CA ALA A 143 7.39 7.11 8.57
C ALA A 143 6.55 8.24 7.96
N ARG A 144 6.21 9.26 8.76
CA ARG A 144 5.46 10.44 8.31
C ARG A 144 6.18 11.23 7.22
N LEU A 145 7.50 11.38 7.34
CA LEU A 145 8.35 12.01 6.34
C LEU A 145 8.46 11.15 5.08
N GLY A 146 8.71 9.85 5.24
CA GLY A 146 8.78 8.90 4.13
C GLY A 146 7.49 8.89 3.31
N ALA A 147 6.33 8.75 3.95
CA ALA A 147 5.03 8.79 3.28
C ALA A 147 4.84 10.08 2.47
N ARG A 148 5.19 11.24 3.03
CA ARG A 148 5.08 12.55 2.36
C ARG A 148 6.07 12.72 1.20
N LYS A 149 7.26 12.11 1.27
CA LYS A 149 8.27 12.14 0.21
C LYS A 149 7.87 11.21 -0.96
N TRP A 150 7.46 9.99 -0.65
CA TRP A 150 7.36 8.92 -1.64
C TRP A 150 5.96 8.69 -2.21
N ALA A 151 4.87 9.04 -1.49
CA ALA A 151 3.51 8.81 -1.99
C ALA A 151 3.25 9.48 -3.35
N ALA A 152 3.78 10.69 -3.56
CA ALA A 152 3.65 11.40 -4.84
C ALA A 152 4.38 10.69 -5.99
N ARG A 153 5.46 9.95 -5.71
CA ARG A 153 6.20 9.18 -6.72
C ARG A 153 5.38 7.99 -7.23
N PHE A 154 4.71 7.28 -6.32
CA PHE A 154 3.76 6.22 -6.69
C PHE A 154 2.57 6.76 -7.47
N ASP A 155 1.97 7.87 -7.04
CA ASP A 155 0.87 8.50 -7.77
C ASP A 155 1.25 8.83 -9.22
N TYR A 156 2.39 9.51 -9.40
CA TYR A 156 2.84 9.92 -10.72
C TYR A 156 3.19 8.73 -11.61
N ILE A 157 3.93 7.73 -11.11
CA ILE A 157 4.33 6.61 -11.96
C ILE A 157 3.13 5.76 -12.40
N LEU A 158 2.14 5.58 -11.52
CA LEU A 158 0.90 4.87 -11.85
C LEU A 158 0.10 5.66 -12.89
N LYS A 159 -0.06 6.98 -12.73
CA LYS A 159 -0.75 7.83 -13.71
C LYS A 159 -0.06 7.90 -15.07
N GLN A 160 1.27 7.83 -15.10
CA GLN A 160 2.05 7.97 -16.31
C GLN A 160 2.19 6.65 -17.09
N GLN A 161 2.26 5.52 -16.39
CA GLN A 161 2.58 4.24 -17.02
C GLN A 161 1.46 3.20 -16.85
N ALA A 162 0.96 3.02 -15.62
CA ALA A 162 0.00 1.95 -15.33
C ALA A 162 -1.41 2.28 -15.86
N PHE A 163 -1.98 3.43 -15.51
CA PHE A 163 -3.35 3.79 -15.87
C PHE A 163 -3.58 3.90 -17.39
N PRO A 164 -2.67 4.50 -18.19
CA PRO A 164 -2.80 4.46 -19.65
C PRO A 164 -2.82 3.03 -20.21
N THR A 165 -2.01 2.12 -19.64
CA THR A 165 -1.99 0.70 -20.02
C THR A 165 -3.28 -0.03 -19.61
N ILE A 166 -3.87 0.34 -18.46
CA ILE A 166 -5.16 -0.19 -18.00
C ILE A 166 -6.30 0.31 -18.90
N ASP A 167 -6.19 1.49 -19.50
CA ASP A 167 -7.20 2.00 -20.43
C ASP A 167 -7.07 1.38 -21.83
N ASP A 168 -5.87 0.96 -22.22
CA ASP A 168 -5.58 0.37 -23.53
C ASP A 168 -6.09 -1.08 -23.69
N LYS A 169 -6.41 -1.49 -24.93
CA LYS A 169 -6.99 -2.82 -25.22
C LYS A 169 -5.96 -3.95 -25.35
N ALA A 170 -4.67 -3.70 -25.18
CA ALA A 170 -3.63 -4.65 -25.57
C ALA A 170 -2.93 -5.31 -24.37
N GLY A 171 -2.76 -6.63 -24.47
CA GLY A 171 -1.83 -7.39 -23.64
C GLY A 171 -1.97 -8.90 -23.83
N LYS A 172 -1.14 -9.48 -24.72
CA LYS A 172 -0.89 -10.93 -24.81
C LYS A 172 0.58 -11.18 -24.50
N GLY A 173 0.87 -12.11 -23.60
CA GLY A 173 2.22 -12.51 -23.19
C GLY A 173 2.21 -13.21 -21.82
N GLN A 174 3.36 -13.73 -21.40
CA GLN A 174 3.55 -14.18 -20.01
C GLN A 174 3.65 -12.94 -19.11
N THR A 175 2.95 -12.92 -17.98
CA THR A 175 2.74 -11.69 -17.21
C THR A 175 3.21 -11.81 -15.75
N PRO A 176 3.52 -10.70 -15.05
CA PRO A 176 3.83 -10.72 -13.61
C PRO A 176 2.79 -11.50 -12.78
N PHE A 177 1.52 -11.47 -13.18
CA PHE A 177 0.44 -12.18 -12.51
C PHE A 177 0.62 -13.72 -12.49
N ASP A 178 1.27 -14.31 -13.49
CA ASP A 178 1.49 -15.77 -13.49
C ASP A 178 2.47 -16.20 -12.39
N LYS A 179 3.46 -15.34 -12.09
CA LYS A 179 4.36 -15.51 -10.94
C LYS A 179 3.64 -15.29 -9.62
N PHE A 180 2.69 -14.36 -9.57
CA PHE A 180 1.84 -14.15 -8.40
C PHE A 180 1.09 -15.42 -8.00
N LEU A 181 0.44 -16.10 -8.95
CA LEU A 181 -0.33 -17.33 -8.65
C LEU A 181 0.53 -18.46 -8.08
N SER A 182 1.80 -18.53 -8.48
CA SER A 182 2.74 -19.57 -8.08
C SER A 182 3.69 -19.15 -6.95
N SER A 183 3.50 -17.95 -6.39
CA SER A 183 4.39 -17.42 -5.36
C SER A 183 4.25 -18.21 -4.05
N ASN A 184 5.40 -18.55 -3.45
CA ASN A 184 5.43 -19.24 -2.17
C ASN A 184 5.04 -18.36 -0.98
N ILE A 185 4.89 -17.04 -1.17
CA ILE A 185 4.46 -16.12 -0.11
C ILE A 185 3.06 -16.48 0.42
N HIS A 186 2.18 -17.07 -0.42
CA HIS A 186 0.83 -17.46 0.01
C HIS A 186 0.86 -18.51 1.12
N GLU A 187 1.75 -19.49 1.02
CA GLU A 187 1.92 -20.52 2.05
C GLU A 187 2.62 -19.95 3.29
N VAL A 188 3.61 -19.06 3.11
CA VAL A 188 4.24 -18.35 4.22
C VAL A 188 3.20 -17.56 5.03
N LEU A 189 2.31 -16.84 4.36
CA LEU A 189 1.24 -16.09 5.01
C LEU A 189 0.28 -16.99 5.77
N LYS A 190 -0.06 -18.16 5.22
CA LYS A 190 -0.90 -19.14 5.90
C LYS A 190 -0.27 -19.57 7.22
N ILE A 191 1.03 -19.87 7.21
CA ILE A 191 1.78 -20.23 8.43
C ILE A 191 1.85 -19.04 9.40
N CYS A 192 2.17 -17.83 8.91
CA CYS A 192 2.21 -16.64 9.77
C CYS A 192 0.85 -16.30 10.38
N ALA A 193 -0.25 -16.57 9.67
CA ALA A 193 -1.61 -16.33 10.15
C ALA A 193 -1.97 -17.21 11.36
N GLU A 194 -1.40 -18.41 11.47
CA GLU A 194 -1.57 -19.28 12.66
C GLU A 194 -0.96 -18.67 13.93
N LEU A 195 -0.03 -17.72 13.79
CA LEU A 195 0.63 -17.03 14.90
C LEU A 195 -0.01 -15.68 15.24
N ARG A 196 -1.01 -15.23 14.48
CA ARG A 196 -1.69 -13.95 14.75
C ARG A 196 -2.51 -14.06 16.03
N PRO A 197 -2.64 -12.95 16.82
CA PRO A 197 -3.60 -12.90 17.90
C PRO A 197 -5.01 -13.25 17.41
N SER A 198 -5.80 -13.91 18.26
CA SER A 198 -7.17 -14.33 17.91
C SER A 198 -8.20 -13.18 17.90
N VAL A 199 -7.74 -11.93 17.96
CA VAL A 199 -8.57 -10.73 18.06
C VAL A 199 -8.11 -9.70 17.06
N ASP A 200 -9.05 -9.17 16.27
CA ASP A 200 -8.80 -8.06 15.37
C ASP A 200 -8.73 -6.74 16.14
N ILE A 201 -7.98 -5.78 15.60
CA ILE A 201 -7.89 -4.46 16.20
C ILE A 201 -9.23 -3.72 16.12
N ALA A 202 -9.67 -3.17 17.25
CA ALA A 202 -10.81 -2.26 17.30
C ALA A 202 -10.31 -0.82 17.45
N VAL A 203 -10.33 -0.06 16.35
CA VAL A 203 -10.00 1.38 16.37
C VAL A 203 -11.27 2.15 16.76
N VAL A 204 -11.29 2.68 17.98
CA VAL A 204 -12.47 3.35 18.57
C VAL A 204 -12.18 4.80 18.94
N PRO A 205 -13.20 5.66 19.07
CA PRO A 205 -13.01 7.00 19.59
C PRO A 205 -12.39 6.96 20.98
N THR A 206 -11.30 7.68 21.20
CA THR A 206 -10.72 7.82 22.53
C THR A 206 -11.67 8.63 23.41
N ARG A 207 -11.92 8.18 24.65
CA ARG A 207 -12.74 8.91 25.64
C ARG A 207 -12.11 10.24 26.13
N ARG A 208 -11.03 10.70 25.52
CA ARG A 208 -10.38 11.98 25.81
C ARG A 208 -10.23 12.75 24.50
N GLY A 209 -10.95 13.87 24.39
CA GLY A 209 -10.88 14.85 23.30
C GLY A 209 -12.21 15.06 22.62
#